data_AF-A0AAP0RLA7-F1
#
_entry.id   AF-A0AAP0RLA7-F1
#
_cell.length_a   1.000
_cell.length_b   1.000
_cell.length_c   1.000
_cell.angle_alpha   90.00
_cell.angle_beta   90.00
_cell.angle_gamma   90.00
#
_symmetry.space_group_name_H-M   'P 1'
#
loop_
_entity.id
_entity.type
_entity.pdbx_description
1 polymer ?
#
loop_
_entity_poly.entity_id
_entity_poly.type
_entity_poly.pdbx_seq_one_letter_code
_entity_poly.pdbx_strand_id
1 'polypeptide(L)'
;MLELLPEEFDVLFIHPMFGLEGEAHNGWENIPFFFEKVRVVSDCNSTDEFLHMFAQKGCRMVEISSTCAATAAVAEEERLANRCVECHG
;
A
#
# COMPACT_ATOMS: atom_id res chain seq x y z
N MET A 1 14.42 -10.42 -9.38
CA MET A 1 13.03 -10.93 -9.26
C MET A 1 12.14 -10.34 -10.33
N LEU A 2 12.11 -9.02 -10.52
CA LEU A 2 11.38 -8.38 -11.63
C LEU A 2 11.82 -8.88 -13.01
N GLU A 3 13.12 -9.15 -13.19
CA GLU A 3 13.71 -9.73 -14.41
C GLU A 3 13.18 -11.13 -14.77
N LEU A 4 12.50 -11.81 -13.85
CA LEU A 4 11.90 -13.14 -14.09
C LEU A 4 10.46 -13.04 -14.62
N LEU A 5 9.84 -11.86 -14.57
CA LEU A 5 8.46 -11.64 -15.02
C LEU A 5 8.46 -11.18 -16.49
N PRO A 6 7.65 -11.81 -17.37
CA PRO A 6 7.50 -11.37 -18.76
C PRO A 6 7.20 -9.88 -18.88
N GLU A 7 7.76 -9.22 -19.89
CA GLU A 7 7.75 -7.76 -20.02
C GLU A 7 6.34 -7.20 -20.22
N GLU A 8 5.44 -7.99 -20.79
CA GLU A 8 4.04 -7.65 -21.02
C GLU A 8 3.20 -7.54 -19.73
N PHE A 9 3.73 -7.95 -18.58
CA PHE A 9 3.00 -7.85 -17.31
C PHE A 9 3.22 -6.51 -16.62
N ASP A 10 2.09 -5.91 -16.24
CA ASP A 10 2.04 -4.89 -15.21
C ASP A 10 2.46 -5.48 -13.86
N VAL A 11 3.27 -4.73 -13.12
CA VAL A 11 3.76 -5.05 -11.79
C VAL A 11 3.44 -3.86 -10.89
N LEU A 12 2.54 -4.10 -9.95
CA LEU A 12 2.18 -3.16 -8.89
C LEU A 12 2.69 -3.75 -7.58
N PHE A 13 3.47 -2.96 -6.84
CA PHE A 13 3.76 -3.26 -5.45
C PHE A 13 2.70 -2.57 -4.59
N ILE A 14 2.15 -3.29 -3.61
CA ILE A 14 1.21 -2.75 -2.64
C ILE A 14 1.62 -3.16 -1.23
N HIS A 15 1.40 -2.26 -0.29
CA HIS A 15 1.47 -2.55 1.14
C HIS A 15 0.23 -1.98 1.84
N PRO A 16 -0.90 -2.70 1.76
CA PRO A 16 -2.08 -2.34 2.53
C PRO A 16 -1.79 -2.50 4.03
N MET A 17 -1.94 -1.44 4.81
CA MET A 17 -1.88 -1.50 6.28
C MET A 17 -3.20 -2.01 6.89
N PHE A 18 -3.80 -3.05 6.29
CA PHE A 18 -5.03 -3.69 6.80
C PHE A 18 -4.70 -5.04 7.41
N GLY A 19 -5.32 -5.38 8.54
CA GLY A 19 -5.20 -6.67 9.20
C GLY A 19 -6.55 -7.16 9.74
N LEU A 20 -6.64 -8.46 10.01
CA LEU A 20 -7.81 -9.05 10.69
C LEU A 20 -7.98 -8.47 12.10
N GLU A 21 -6.88 -8.05 12.72
CA GLU A 21 -6.85 -7.32 13.99
C GLU A 21 -6.19 -5.97 13.74
N GLY A 22 -6.90 -4.86 13.97
CA GLY A 22 -6.39 -3.50 13.78
C GLY A 22 -7.43 -2.47 13.33
N GLU A 23 -6.95 -1.29 12.94
CA GLU A 23 -7.74 -0.10 12.57
C GLU A 23 -8.75 -0.36 11.43
N ALA A 24 -8.50 -1.38 10.61
CA ALA A 24 -9.37 -1.80 9.50
C ALA A 24 -10.68 -2.47 9.95
N HIS A 25 -10.87 -2.73 11.24
CA HIS A 25 -12.08 -3.34 11.80
C HIS A 25 -13.36 -2.55 11.44
N ASN A 26 -13.27 -1.22 11.44
CA ASN A 26 -14.41 -0.32 11.21
C ASN A 26 -14.49 0.20 9.76
N GLY A 27 -13.71 -0.35 8.83
CA GLY A 27 -13.58 0.13 7.46
C GLY A 27 -12.17 0.62 7.16
N TRP A 28 -11.95 1.16 5.95
CA TRP A 28 -10.62 1.51 5.45
C TRP A 28 -10.38 3.02 5.36
N GLU A 29 -11.25 3.81 5.99
CA GLU A 29 -11.16 5.26 5.96
C GLU A 29 -9.89 5.74 6.67
N ASN A 30 -9.14 6.62 6.00
CA ASN A 30 -7.85 7.19 6.42
C ASN A 30 -6.72 6.19 6.68
N ILE A 31 -6.93 4.90 6.43
CA ILE A 31 -5.87 3.91 6.59
C ILE A 31 -4.85 4.06 5.45
N PRO A 32 -3.54 4.11 5.75
CA PRO A 32 -2.50 4.22 4.74
C PRO A 32 -2.51 3.02 3.79
N PHE A 33 -2.55 3.31 2.49
CA PHE A 33 -2.39 2.32 1.43
C PHE A 33 -1.18 2.72 0.59
N PHE A 34 -0.05 2.07 0.84
CA PHE A 34 1.17 2.33 0.09
C PHE A 34 1.17 1.55 -1.22
N PHE A 35 1.58 2.20 -2.30
CA PHE A 35 1.70 1.54 -3.60
C PHE A 35 2.83 2.12 -4.43
N GLU A 36 3.38 1.29 -5.31
CA GLU A 36 4.38 1.68 -6.30
C GLU A 36 4.04 1.01 -7.63
N LYS A 37 3.91 1.84 -8.68
CA LYS A 37 3.78 1.36 -10.06
C LYS A 37 5.15 0.95 -10.59
N VAL A 38 5.57 -0.28 -10.27
CA VAL A 38 6.91 -0.78 -10.59
C VAL A 38 7.11 -0.95 -12.09
N ARG A 39 6.10 -1.48 -12.79
CA ARG A 39 6.07 -1.56 -14.27
C ARG A 39 4.63 -1.51 -14.72
N VAL A 40 4.24 -0.55 -15.56
CA VAL A 40 2.91 -0.50 -16.17
C VAL A 40 3.14 -0.41 -17.67
N VAL A 41 2.85 -1.50 -18.36
CA VAL A 41 3.05 -1.69 -19.81
C VAL A 41 1.72 -1.59 -20.55
N SER A 42 0.62 -1.89 -19.86
CA SER A 42 -0.71 -1.82 -20.43
C SER A 42 -1.21 -0.37 -20.58
N ASP A 43 -1.77 -0.05 -21.75
CA ASP A 43 -2.60 1.15 -21.93
C ASP A 43 -3.99 1.00 -21.28
N CYS A 44 -4.29 -0.18 -20.73
CA CYS A 44 -5.47 -0.39 -19.91
C CYS A 44 -5.32 0.38 -18.60
N ASN A 45 -6.38 1.08 -18.17
CA ASN A 45 -6.44 1.68 -16.84
C ASN A 45 -6.57 0.63 -15.71
N SER A 46 -6.24 -0.65 -15.93
CA SER A 46 -6.43 -1.76 -14.98
C SER A 46 -5.74 -1.50 -13.63
N THR A 47 -4.50 -0.99 -13.67
CA THR A 47 -3.74 -0.63 -12.47
C THR A 47 -4.39 0.54 -11.73
N ASP A 48 -4.87 1.53 -12.46
CA ASP A 48 -5.53 2.70 -11.87
C ASP A 48 -6.91 2.36 -11.31
N GLU A 49 -7.68 1.52 -11.99
CA GLU A 49 -8.97 1.00 -11.51
C GLU A 49 -8.80 0.17 -10.24
N PHE A 50 -7.76 -0.66 -10.19
CA PHE A 50 -7.41 -1.43 -8.99
C PHE A 50 -7.11 -0.51 -7.80
N LEU A 51 -6.26 0.51 -8.00
CA LEU A 51 -5.95 1.49 -6.95
C LEU A 51 -7.18 2.33 -6.56
N HIS A 52 -8.04 2.66 -7.54
CA HIS A 52 -9.25 3.44 -7.33
C HIS A 52 -10.23 2.76 -6.38
N MET A 53 -10.30 1.43 -6.38
CA MET A 53 -11.13 0.67 -5.43
C MET A 53 -10.78 1.00 -3.97
N PHE A 54 -9.49 1.13 -3.65
CA PHE A 54 -9.05 1.47 -2.29
C PHE A 54 -9.29 2.95 -1.98
N ALA A 55 -9.03 3.84 -2.94
CA ALA A 55 -9.33 5.26 -2.80
C ALA A 55 -10.83 5.50 -2.51
N GLN A 56 -11.73 4.78 -3.20
CA GLN A 56 -13.17 4.85 -2.98
C GLN A 56 -13.62 4.37 -1.59
N LYS A 57 -12.82 3.50 -0.95
CA LYS A 57 -13.06 3.05 0.43
C LYS A 57 -12.53 4.03 1.48
N GLY A 58 -11.96 5.15 1.04
CA GLY A 58 -11.44 6.20 1.91
C GLY A 58 -9.99 5.99 2.34
N CYS A 59 -9.27 5.05 1.74
CA CYS A 59 -7.87 4.83 2.06
C CYS A 59 -7.03 6.08 1.77
N ARG A 60 -6.04 6.34 2.61
CA ARG A 60 -5.03 7.36 2.35
C ARG A 60 -3.98 6.77 1.41
N MET A 61 -4.13 7.04 0.12
CA MET A 61 -3.25 6.53 -0.92
C MET A 61 -1.87 7.21 -0.84
N VAL A 62 -0.80 6.43 -0.69
CA VAL A 62 0.58 6.93 -0.61
C VAL A 62 1.41 6.26 -1.70
N GLU A 63 1.71 7.03 -2.75
CA GLU A 63 2.63 6.58 -3.79
C GLU A 63 4.08 6.72 -3.30
N ILE A 64 4.90 5.72 -3.63
CA ILE A 64 6.32 5.68 -3.29
C ILE A 64 7.15 5.37 -4.54
N SER A 65 8.41 5.81 -4.56
CA SER A 65 9.28 5.72 -5.72
C SER A 65 10.34 4.61 -5.65
N SER A 66 10.26 3.74 -4.64
CA SER A 66 11.16 2.59 -4.45
C SER A 66 10.56 1.59 -3.48
N THR A 67 10.64 0.31 -3.81
CA THR A 67 10.17 -0.78 -2.94
C THR A 67 10.96 -0.84 -1.62
N CYS A 68 12.22 -0.39 -1.62
CA CYS A 68 13.01 -0.26 -0.39
C CYS A 68 12.49 0.89 0.49
N ALA A 69 12.19 2.04 -0.12
CA ALA A 69 11.54 3.15 0.58
C ALA A 69 10.15 2.75 1.10
N ALA A 70 9.44 1.85 0.39
CA ALA A 70 8.19 1.24 0.87
C ALA A 70 8.36 0.61 2.23
N THR A 71 9.28 -0.34 2.32
CA THR A 71 9.48 -1.13 3.54
C THR A 71 9.90 -0.25 4.71
N ALA A 72 10.68 0.81 4.46
CA ALA A 72 11.07 1.77 5.48
C ALA A 72 9.89 2.65 5.94
N ALA A 73 9.13 3.23 5.00
CA ALA A 73 7.99 4.09 5.32
C ALA A 73 6.88 3.31 6.04
N VAL A 74 6.59 2.11 5.57
CA VAL A 74 5.67 1.17 6.21
C VAL A 74 6.13 0.85 7.63
N ALA A 75 7.40 0.44 7.81
CA ALA A 75 7.92 0.08 9.13
C ALA A 75 7.93 1.27 10.11
N GLU A 76 8.16 2.50 9.60
CA GLU A 76 8.06 3.71 10.39
C GLU A 76 6.62 4.00 10.81
N GLU A 77 5.67 3.86 9.89
CA GLU A 77 4.25 4.08 10.18
C GLU A 77 3.69 3.03 11.15
N GLU A 78 4.02 1.75 10.96
CA GLU A 78 3.67 0.69 11.92
C GLU A 78 4.29 0.95 13.30
N ARG A 79 5.54 1.43 13.36
CA ARG A 79 6.17 1.84 14.62
C ARG A 79 5.44 2.98 15.31
N LEU A 80 4.99 3.99 14.56
CA LEU A 80 4.24 5.12 15.11
C LEU A 80 2.87 4.70 15.63
N ALA A 81 2.17 3.84 14.89
CA ALA A 81 0.89 3.27 15.30
C ALA A 81 1.04 2.44 16.59
N ASN A 82 2.04 1.56 16.66
CA ASN A 82 2.26 0.69 17.83
C ASN A 82 2.82 1.44 19.06
N ARG A 83 3.56 2.54 18.87
CA ARG A 83 4.07 3.36 19.98
C ARG A 83 2.98 4.00 20.84
N CYS A 84 1.79 4.26 20.29
CA CYS A 84 0.67 4.80 21.07
C CYS A 84 0.08 3.79 22.06
N VAL A 85 0.29 2.49 21.84
CA VAL A 85 -0.19 1.42 22.74
C VAL A 85 0.67 1.34 24.01
N GLU A 86 1.95 1.69 23.94
CA GLU A 86 2.90 1.60 25.07
C GLU A 86 2.81 2.78 26.06
N CYS A 87 2.18 3.90 25.70
CA CYS A 87 2.04 5.06 26.59
C CYS A 87 0.80 5.02 27.51
N HIS A 88 0.01 3.94 27.49
CA HIS A 88 -1.15 3.73 28.37
C HIS A 88 -1.01 2.46 29.24
N GLY A 89 0.23 2.02 29.50
CA GLY A 89 0.57 0.96 30.46
C GLY A 89 1.50 1.47 31.55
#